data_AF-A0A0M0K8G4-F1
#
_entry.id   AF-A0A0M0K8G4-F1
#
_cell.length_a   1.000
_cell.length_b   1.000
_cell.length_c   1.000
_cell.angle_alpha   90.00
_cell.angle_beta   90.00
_cell.angle_gamma   90.00
#
_symmetry.space_group_name_H-M   'P 1'
#
loop_
_entity.id
_entity.type
_entity.pdbx_description
1 polymer ?
#
loop_
_entity_poly.entity_id
_entity_poly.type
_entity_poly.pdbx_seq_one_letter_code
_entity_poly.pdbx_strand_id
1 'polypeptide(L)'
;MIVVASASSALVSDVAMHATYDRLATRLLSKLETADRTPWWVGIGGGPGSGKSTLAEAVAVRVNAKAPGSCVVLPMDGFHYSRAELKNLDPPDAASYMPRRGAPWTFDAEACYEAFKAAKAAGEGVLPTYSRELSDPVPDGVRLELSHKLVLVEGNYLLMQHDPRWKPLDDLWDERWFVKCVDRAAQRRRLIVRHLETWNDEKAKRWGVGEEGAAARADANDVLNMDLIAVSEQFADEVIDSF
;
A
#
# COMPACT_ATOMS: atom_id res chain seq x y z
N MET A 1 -36.51 19.63 -7.35
CA MET A 1 -36.39 18.16 -7.46
C MET A 1 -34.95 17.81 -7.12
N ILE A 2 -34.59 17.82 -5.83
CA ILE A 2 -33.20 17.86 -5.35
C ILE A 2 -33.08 16.93 -4.13
N VAL A 3 -32.00 16.13 -4.12
CA VAL A 3 -31.47 15.19 -3.11
C VAL A 3 -32.31 13.94 -2.75
N VAL A 4 -32.20 12.89 -3.58
CA VAL A 4 -32.40 11.49 -3.11
C VAL A 4 -31.31 10.54 -3.65
N ALA A 5 -30.51 10.95 -4.65
CA ALA A 5 -29.56 10.06 -5.33
C ALA A 5 -28.24 9.78 -4.56
N SER A 6 -27.84 10.58 -3.57
CA SER A 6 -26.51 10.45 -2.94
C SER A 6 -26.42 9.33 -1.89
N ALA A 7 -27.39 9.24 -0.97
CA ALA A 7 -27.39 8.23 0.10
C ALA A 7 -27.56 6.80 -0.44
N SER A 8 -28.37 6.62 -1.49
CA SER A 8 -28.55 5.32 -2.14
C SER A 8 -27.28 4.86 -2.86
N SER A 9 -26.49 5.78 -3.43
CA SER A 9 -25.22 5.41 -4.10
C SER A 9 -24.15 5.01 -3.10
N ALA A 10 -24.07 5.70 -1.95
CA ALA A 10 -23.12 5.39 -0.89
C ALA A 10 -23.41 4.04 -0.23
N LEU A 11 -24.69 3.72 0.01
CA LEU A 11 -25.09 2.41 0.50
C LEU A 11 -24.77 1.28 -0.49
N VAL A 12 -24.97 1.51 -1.78
CA VAL A 12 -24.62 0.53 -2.83
C VAL A 12 -23.11 0.34 -2.92
N SER A 13 -22.31 1.40 -2.80
CA SER A 13 -20.84 1.29 -2.77
C SER A 13 -20.34 0.54 -1.54
N ASP A 14 -20.93 0.77 -0.36
CA ASP A 14 -20.56 0.06 0.87
C ASP A 14 -20.88 -1.45 0.78
N VAL A 15 -22.05 -1.80 0.24
CA VAL A 15 -22.42 -3.20 0.02
C VAL A 15 -21.48 -3.88 -0.98
N ALA A 16 -21.16 -3.21 -2.10
CA ALA A 16 -20.23 -3.74 -3.09
C ALA A 16 -18.81 -3.92 -2.53
N MET A 17 -18.36 -2.96 -1.72
CA MET A 17 -17.07 -3.02 -1.02
C MET A 17 -17.01 -4.22 -0.07
N HIS A 18 -18.01 -4.40 0.80
CA HIS A 18 -18.04 -5.53 1.73
C HIS A 18 -18.12 -6.88 1.02
N ALA A 19 -18.93 -7.00 -0.03
CA ALA A 19 -18.98 -8.20 -0.86
C ALA A 19 -17.62 -8.51 -1.50
N THR A 20 -16.88 -7.49 -1.92
CA THR A 20 -15.52 -7.65 -2.45
C THR A 20 -14.57 -8.21 -1.39
N TYR A 21 -14.59 -7.66 -0.17
CA TYR A 21 -13.76 -8.17 0.92
C TYR A 21 -14.12 -9.61 1.32
N ASP A 22 -15.40 -9.96 1.34
CA ASP A 22 -15.87 -11.32 1.65
C ASP A 22 -15.43 -12.33 0.57
N ARG A 23 -15.50 -11.93 -0.71
CA ARG A 23 -15.03 -12.74 -1.85
C ARG A 23 -13.53 -13.01 -1.75
N LEU A 24 -12.72 -11.98 -1.50
CA LEU A 24 -11.27 -12.10 -1.37
C LEU A 24 -10.89 -12.94 -0.15
N ALA A 25 -11.55 -12.75 0.99
CA ALA A 25 -11.31 -13.59 2.18
C ALA A 25 -11.66 -15.07 1.91
N THR A 26 -12.79 -15.33 1.24
CA THR A 26 -13.19 -16.70 0.86
C THR A 26 -12.17 -17.33 -0.09
N ARG A 27 -11.66 -16.56 -1.04
CA ARG A 27 -10.59 -16.99 -1.94
C ARG A 27 -9.34 -17.41 -1.18
N LEU A 28 -8.88 -16.61 -0.21
CA LEU A 28 -7.70 -16.95 0.60
C LEU A 28 -7.93 -18.16 1.50
N LEU A 29 -9.11 -18.28 2.12
CA LEU A 29 -9.45 -19.44 2.93
C LEU A 29 -9.41 -20.73 2.12
N SER A 30 -9.85 -20.70 0.85
CA SER A 30 -9.71 -21.88 -0.03
C SER A 30 -8.24 -22.28 -0.25
N LYS A 31 -7.30 -21.32 -0.24
CA LYS A 31 -5.87 -21.61 -0.37
C LYS A 31 -5.31 -22.32 0.86
N LEU A 32 -5.86 -22.11 2.05
CA LEU A 32 -5.46 -22.87 3.24
C LEU A 32 -5.75 -24.37 3.10
N GLU A 33 -6.79 -24.72 2.34
CA GLU A 33 -7.22 -26.10 2.15
C GLU A 33 -6.46 -26.78 0.99
N THR A 34 -6.10 -26.02 -0.05
CA THR A 34 -5.61 -26.58 -1.31
C THR A 34 -4.13 -26.34 -1.60
N ALA A 35 -3.46 -25.42 -0.90
CA ALA A 35 -2.08 -25.07 -1.23
C ALA A 35 -1.09 -26.14 -0.74
N ASP A 36 -0.21 -26.58 -1.63
CA ASP A 36 0.86 -27.54 -1.30
C ASP A 36 1.92 -26.96 -0.36
N ARG A 37 2.01 -25.63 -0.27
CA ARG A 37 2.97 -24.91 0.59
C ARG A 37 2.34 -23.68 1.25
N THR A 38 2.76 -23.42 2.48
CA THR A 38 2.42 -22.21 3.26
C THR A 38 3.70 -21.58 3.81
N PRO A 39 3.77 -20.25 3.99
CA PRO A 39 2.65 -19.30 3.82
C PRO A 39 2.36 -19.01 2.34
N TRP A 40 1.10 -18.71 2.02
CA TRP A 40 0.67 -18.19 0.72
C TRP A 40 0.76 -16.66 0.73
N TRP A 41 1.60 -16.10 -0.13
CA TRP A 41 1.92 -14.67 -0.16
C TRP A 41 1.20 -13.98 -1.30
N VAL A 42 0.44 -12.94 -0.95
CA VAL A 42 -0.27 -12.07 -1.90
C VAL A 42 0.41 -10.71 -1.93
N GLY A 43 0.90 -10.30 -3.09
CA GLY A 43 1.40 -8.95 -3.32
C GLY A 43 0.26 -8.02 -3.73
N ILE A 44 -0.06 -7.03 -2.91
CA ILE A 44 -1.15 -6.07 -3.12
C ILE A 44 -0.56 -4.72 -3.56
N GLY A 45 -0.55 -4.48 -4.87
CA GLY A 45 -0.15 -3.23 -5.50
C GLY A 45 -1.30 -2.21 -5.59
N GLY A 46 -0.96 -0.93 -5.67
CA GLY A 46 -1.95 0.13 -5.93
C GLY A 46 -1.41 1.51 -5.59
N GLY A 47 -1.79 2.51 -6.39
CA GLY A 47 -1.31 3.89 -6.22
C GLY A 47 -1.64 4.51 -4.86
N PRO A 48 -0.96 5.61 -4.45
CA PRO A 48 -1.33 6.37 -3.26
C PRO A 48 -2.83 6.69 -3.22
N GLY A 49 -3.49 6.50 -2.07
CA GLY A 49 -4.92 6.80 -1.92
C GLY A 49 -5.88 5.77 -2.55
N SER A 50 -5.37 4.66 -3.11
CA SER A 50 -6.19 3.57 -3.67
C SER A 50 -7.01 2.78 -2.64
N GLY A 51 -6.65 2.83 -1.36
CA GLY A 51 -7.32 2.05 -0.32
C GLY A 51 -6.78 0.63 -0.12
N LYS A 52 -5.60 0.30 -0.68
CA LYS A 52 -4.97 -1.02 -0.52
C LYS A 52 -4.78 -1.47 0.93
N SER A 53 -4.35 -0.58 1.85
CA SER A 53 -4.18 -0.93 3.27
C SER A 53 -5.54 -1.26 3.91
N THR A 54 -6.58 -0.46 3.63
CA THR A 54 -7.95 -0.73 4.09
C THR A 54 -8.47 -2.06 3.59
N LEU A 55 -8.25 -2.39 2.32
CA LEU A 55 -8.63 -3.68 1.74
C LEU A 55 -7.87 -4.84 2.41
N ALA A 56 -6.54 -4.73 2.53
CA ALA A 56 -5.69 -5.77 3.10
C ALA A 56 -6.10 -6.08 4.55
N GLU A 57 -6.29 -5.05 5.37
CA GLU A 57 -6.75 -5.18 6.76
C GLU A 57 -8.16 -5.80 6.83
N ALA A 58 -9.10 -5.30 6.02
CA ALA A 58 -10.48 -5.78 6.03
C ALA A 58 -10.59 -7.25 5.59
N VAL A 59 -9.75 -7.69 4.65
CA VAL A 59 -9.66 -9.10 4.23
C VAL A 59 -9.00 -9.94 5.32
N ALA A 60 -7.88 -9.50 5.91
CA ALA A 60 -7.20 -10.21 6.99
C ALA A 60 -8.10 -10.42 8.21
N VAL A 61 -8.90 -9.41 8.60
CA VAL A 61 -9.89 -9.52 9.68
C VAL A 61 -10.91 -10.62 9.39
N ARG A 62 -11.44 -10.69 8.16
CA ARG A 62 -12.43 -11.70 7.75
C ARG A 62 -11.84 -13.11 7.72
N VAL A 63 -10.60 -13.24 7.24
CA VAL A 63 -9.88 -14.51 7.27
C VAL A 63 -9.66 -14.96 8.72
N ASN A 64 -9.15 -14.07 9.57
CA ASN A 64 -8.87 -14.38 10.98
C ASN A 64 -10.15 -14.64 11.81
N ALA A 65 -11.31 -14.13 11.40
CA ALA A 65 -12.58 -14.49 12.01
C ALA A 65 -12.96 -15.98 11.80
N LYS A 66 -12.51 -16.58 10.68
CA LYS A 66 -12.78 -17.99 10.34
C LYS A 66 -11.60 -18.92 10.65
N ALA A 67 -10.38 -18.41 10.57
CA ALA A 67 -9.14 -19.11 10.87
C ALA A 67 -8.23 -18.19 11.72
N PRO A 68 -8.45 -18.12 13.05
CA PRO A 68 -7.76 -17.18 13.93
C PRO A 68 -6.23 -17.28 13.86
N GLY A 69 -5.57 -16.13 13.73
CA GLY A 69 -4.11 -16.02 13.68
C GLY A 69 -3.45 -16.57 12.41
N SER A 70 -4.23 -16.92 11.39
CA SER A 70 -3.69 -17.50 10.15
C SER A 70 -3.23 -16.45 9.14
N CYS A 71 -3.70 -15.20 9.25
CA CYS A 71 -3.44 -14.15 8.27
C CYS A 71 -2.77 -12.93 8.90
N VAL A 72 -1.72 -12.42 8.25
CA VAL A 72 -1.02 -11.17 8.61
C VAL A 72 -0.92 -10.23 7.42
N VAL A 73 -0.90 -8.93 7.72
CA VAL A 73 -0.63 -7.87 6.73
C VAL A 73 0.77 -7.31 6.98
N LEU A 74 1.60 -7.25 5.94
CA LEU A 74 2.96 -6.70 5.98
C LEU A 74 3.02 -5.45 5.08
N PRO A 75 3.31 -4.26 5.62
CA PRO A 75 3.42 -3.06 4.80
C PRO A 75 4.82 -2.90 4.18
N MET A 76 4.86 -2.48 2.92
CA MET A 76 6.10 -2.09 2.22
C MET A 76 6.66 -0.75 2.74
N ASP A 77 5.82 0.10 3.32
CA ASP A 77 6.19 1.48 3.67
C ASP A 77 7.32 1.56 4.72
N GLY A 78 7.61 0.49 5.46
CA GLY A 78 8.76 0.42 6.37
C GLY A 78 10.12 0.51 5.68
N PHE A 79 10.17 0.34 4.36
CA PHE A 79 11.41 0.43 3.58
C PHE A 79 11.63 1.81 2.94
N HIS A 80 10.92 2.86 3.39
CA HIS A 80 11.32 4.23 3.05
C HIS A 80 12.77 4.45 3.54
N TYR A 81 13.58 5.18 2.77
CA TYR A 81 14.76 5.78 3.38
C TYR A 81 14.32 6.74 4.47
N SER A 82 15.02 6.70 5.60
CA SER A 82 14.81 7.64 6.69
C SER A 82 15.12 9.06 6.22
N ARG A 83 14.57 10.07 6.91
CA ARG A 83 14.90 11.47 6.59
C ARG A 83 16.40 11.76 6.72
N ALA A 84 17.09 11.03 7.60
CA ALA A 84 18.54 11.13 7.77
C ALA A 84 19.30 10.54 6.58
N GLU A 85 18.91 9.34 6.13
CA GLU A 85 19.51 8.69 4.96
C GLU A 85 19.29 9.48 3.67
N LEU A 86 18.07 10.00 3.44
CA LEU A 86 17.77 10.82 2.26
C LEU A 86 18.64 12.08 2.13
N LYS A 87 19.15 12.62 3.25
CA LYS A 87 20.09 13.76 3.22
C LYS A 87 21.49 13.37 2.79
N ASN A 88 21.83 12.09 2.91
CA ASN A 88 23.17 11.56 2.71
C ASN A 88 23.28 10.63 1.48
N LEU A 89 22.19 10.39 0.74
CA LEU A 89 22.21 9.65 -0.53
C LEU A 89 23.16 10.32 -1.53
N ASP A 90 23.67 9.58 -2.52
CA ASP A 90 24.54 10.10 -3.58
C ASP A 90 23.77 10.26 -4.91
N PRO A 91 23.73 11.45 -5.55
CA PRO A 91 24.23 12.72 -5.04
C PRO A 91 23.42 13.19 -3.83
N PRO A 92 24.05 13.87 -2.85
CA PRO A 92 23.35 14.43 -1.70
C PRO A 92 22.44 15.55 -2.17
N ASP A 93 21.17 15.22 -2.37
CA ASP A 93 20.16 16.16 -2.81
C ASP A 93 18.84 15.96 -2.06
N ALA A 94 18.88 16.27 -0.77
CA ALA A 94 17.67 16.36 0.05
C ALA A 94 16.63 17.30 -0.59
N ALA A 95 17.05 18.34 -1.32
CA ALA A 95 16.16 19.29 -1.96
C ALA A 95 15.36 18.66 -3.11
N SER A 96 15.91 17.65 -3.78
CA SER A 96 15.23 16.85 -4.83
C SER A 96 14.53 15.61 -4.28
N TYR A 97 15.05 14.95 -3.25
CA TYR A 97 14.45 13.72 -2.70
C TYR A 97 13.29 13.99 -1.73
N MET A 98 13.46 14.91 -0.77
CA MET A 98 12.43 15.19 0.24
C MET A 98 11.06 15.59 -0.34
N PRO A 99 10.97 16.41 -1.41
CA PRO A 99 9.69 16.77 -2.00
C PRO A 99 9.03 15.60 -2.72
N ARG A 100 9.85 14.66 -3.20
CA ARG A 100 9.46 13.42 -3.89
C ARG A 100 9.40 12.23 -2.96
N ARG A 101 9.49 12.41 -1.65
CA ARG A 101 9.39 11.29 -0.70
C ARG A 101 8.06 10.55 -0.90
N GLY A 102 8.16 9.23 -1.01
CA GLY A 102 7.08 8.37 -1.45
C GLY A 102 7.15 7.99 -2.93
N ALA A 103 8.11 8.52 -3.72
CA ALA A 103 8.47 8.07 -5.07
C ALA A 103 9.37 6.81 -5.00
N PRO A 104 9.46 5.99 -6.07
CA PRO A 104 10.08 4.66 -5.97
C PRO A 104 11.57 4.67 -5.64
N TRP A 105 12.29 5.75 -5.95
CA TRP A 105 13.71 5.91 -5.61
C TRP A 105 13.95 6.43 -4.18
N THR A 106 12.89 6.68 -3.41
CA THR A 106 12.98 7.13 -2.01
C THR A 106 12.78 5.99 -1.01
N PHE A 107 12.84 4.75 -1.49
CA PHE A 107 12.78 3.52 -0.72
C PHE A 107 14.02 2.69 -1.02
N ASP A 108 14.39 1.86 -0.04
CA ASP A 108 15.35 0.80 -0.22
C ASP A 108 14.67 -0.45 -0.78
N ALA A 109 14.56 -0.51 -2.11
CA ALA A 109 13.91 -1.63 -2.80
C ALA A 109 14.67 -2.95 -2.63
N GLU A 110 16.00 -2.90 -2.51
CA GLU A 110 16.85 -4.07 -2.31
C GLU A 110 16.66 -4.64 -0.90
N ALA A 111 16.71 -3.80 0.13
CA ALA A 111 16.42 -4.21 1.50
C ALA A 111 14.99 -4.75 1.65
N CYS A 112 14.02 -4.14 0.96
CA CYS A 112 12.64 -4.61 0.89
C CYS A 112 12.55 -6.04 0.34
N TYR A 113 13.17 -6.30 -0.82
CA TYR A 113 13.19 -7.61 -1.44
C TYR A 113 13.89 -8.65 -0.57
N GLU A 114 15.09 -8.38 -0.07
CA GLU A 114 15.85 -9.35 0.72
C GLU A 114 15.14 -9.67 2.05
N ALA A 115 14.52 -8.68 2.70
CA ALA A 115 13.76 -8.91 3.94
C ALA A 115 12.51 -9.77 3.71
N PHE A 116 11.72 -9.49 2.68
CA PHE A 116 10.55 -10.30 2.35
C PHE A 116 10.92 -11.70 1.88
N LYS A 117 11.98 -11.83 1.08
CA LYS A 117 12.52 -13.13 0.64
C LYS A 117 12.96 -13.99 1.82
N ALA A 118 13.72 -13.41 2.76
CA ALA A 118 14.15 -14.10 3.97
C ALA A 118 12.95 -14.53 4.83
N ALA A 119 12.00 -13.63 5.05
CA ALA A 119 10.80 -13.92 5.82
C ALA A 119 9.92 -15.00 5.16
N LYS A 120 9.78 -14.99 3.82
CA LYS A 120 9.06 -16.02 3.07
C LYS A 120 9.74 -17.39 3.18
N ALA A 121 11.06 -17.43 3.05
CA ALA A 121 11.82 -18.66 3.14
C ALA A 121 11.80 -19.28 4.55
N ALA A 122 11.86 -18.46 5.60
CA ALA A 122 11.79 -18.90 6.98
C ALA A 122 10.35 -19.20 7.46
N GLY A 123 9.34 -18.56 6.85
CA GLY A 123 7.96 -18.58 7.33
C GLY A 123 7.73 -17.71 8.57
N GLU A 124 8.75 -16.95 8.98
CA GLU A 124 8.74 -16.02 10.11
C GLU A 124 9.70 -14.85 9.85
N GLY A 125 9.52 -13.75 10.55
CA GLY A 125 10.38 -12.58 10.40
C GLY A 125 9.85 -11.37 11.16
N VAL A 126 10.74 -10.40 11.38
CA VAL A 126 10.41 -9.11 11.98
C VAL A 126 10.77 -8.04 10.96
N LEU A 127 9.79 -7.22 10.58
CA LEU A 127 9.91 -6.29 9.46
C LEU A 127 9.60 -4.86 9.92
N PRO A 128 10.20 -3.85 9.26
CA PRO A 128 9.93 -2.46 9.60
C PRO A 128 8.51 -2.05 9.18
N THR A 129 7.98 -1.01 9.83
CA THR A 129 6.76 -0.31 9.42
C THR A 129 7.05 1.18 9.26
N TYR A 130 6.05 1.97 8.92
CA TYR A 130 6.21 3.42 8.78
C TYR A 130 5.29 4.15 9.76
N SER A 131 5.87 5.03 10.59
CA SER A 131 5.08 5.91 11.45
C SER A 131 4.76 7.20 10.71
N ARG A 132 3.45 7.49 10.54
CA ARG A 132 2.99 8.75 9.95
C ARG A 132 3.28 9.95 10.87
N GLU A 133 3.19 9.75 12.18
CA GLU A 133 3.47 10.76 13.19
C GLU A 133 4.94 11.20 13.15
N LEU A 134 5.85 10.23 13.18
CA LEU A 134 7.29 10.50 13.06
C LEU A 134 7.67 10.90 11.63
N SER A 135 6.83 10.51 10.66
CA SER A 135 7.17 10.54 9.25
C SER A 135 8.51 9.86 9.02
N ASP A 136 8.70 8.64 9.55
CA ASP A 136 9.92 7.85 9.36
C ASP A 136 9.65 6.33 9.54
N PRO A 137 10.51 5.47 8.99
CA PRO A 137 10.51 4.05 9.28
C PRO A 137 10.65 3.77 10.79
N VAL A 138 9.95 2.74 11.24
CA VAL A 138 10.05 2.18 12.58
C VAL A 138 10.54 0.74 12.44
N PRO A 139 11.77 0.44 12.90
CA PRO A 139 12.27 -0.93 12.95
C PRO A 139 11.35 -1.83 13.77
N ASP A 140 11.33 -3.11 13.44
CA ASP A 140 10.59 -4.14 14.20
C ASP A 140 9.09 -3.88 14.40
N GLY A 141 8.45 -3.20 13.45
CA GLY A 141 7.07 -2.75 13.58
C GLY A 141 6.01 -3.81 13.29
N VAL A 142 6.34 -4.89 12.58
CA VAL A 142 5.41 -6.00 12.32
C VAL A 142 6.12 -7.35 12.36
N ARG A 143 5.42 -8.38 12.83
CA ARG A 143 5.95 -9.74 12.94
C ARG A 143 5.16 -10.71 12.06
N LEU A 144 5.89 -11.45 11.23
CA LEU A 144 5.44 -12.70 10.64
C LEU A 144 5.84 -13.84 11.58
N GLU A 145 4.87 -14.62 12.00
CA GLU A 145 5.04 -15.84 12.82
C GLU A 145 4.71 -17.10 12.02
N LEU A 146 5.30 -18.24 12.41
CA LEU A 146 5.07 -19.57 11.79
C LEU A 146 3.60 -20.02 11.78
N SER A 147 2.77 -19.45 12.65
CA SER A 147 1.32 -19.65 12.71
C SER A 147 0.60 -19.06 11.49
N HIS A 148 1.14 -17.99 10.88
CA HIS A 148 0.55 -17.36 9.72
C HIS A 148 0.74 -18.25 8.49
N LYS A 149 -0.39 -18.58 7.86
CA LYS A 149 -0.46 -19.39 6.65
C LYS A 149 -0.82 -18.55 5.42
N LEU A 150 -1.34 -17.34 5.64
CA LEU A 150 -1.66 -16.36 4.63
C LEU A 150 -0.92 -15.05 4.96
N VAL A 151 -0.28 -14.48 3.96
CA VAL A 151 0.48 -13.24 4.10
C VAL A 151 0.03 -12.26 3.03
N LEU A 152 -0.50 -11.12 3.45
CA LEU A 152 -0.86 -10.02 2.56
C LEU A 152 0.22 -8.97 2.65
N VAL A 153 1.01 -8.79 1.60
CA VAL A 153 2.00 -7.71 1.53
C VAL A 153 1.38 -6.55 0.76
N GLU A 154 1.34 -5.36 1.33
CA GLU A 154 0.70 -4.19 0.69
C GLU A 154 1.70 -3.05 0.48
N GLY A 155 1.67 -2.44 -0.71
CA GLY A 155 2.62 -1.39 -1.06
C GLY A 155 2.38 -0.80 -2.44
N ASN A 156 2.93 0.40 -2.67
CA ASN A 156 2.77 1.11 -3.94
C ASN A 156 3.44 0.36 -5.10
N TYR A 157 4.59 -0.26 -4.85
CA TYR A 157 5.53 -0.69 -5.90
C TYR A 157 5.72 -2.21 -5.99
N LEU A 158 4.93 -2.99 -5.25
CA LEU A 158 5.08 -4.45 -5.18
C LEU A 158 4.91 -5.15 -6.53
N LEU A 159 4.15 -4.57 -7.46
CA LEU A 159 3.91 -5.09 -8.80
C LEU A 159 4.62 -4.27 -9.91
N MET A 160 5.56 -3.39 -9.54
CA MET A 160 6.17 -2.43 -10.47
C MET A 160 7.29 -3.06 -11.31
N GLN A 161 6.96 -4.04 -12.15
CA GLN A 161 7.93 -4.83 -12.90
C GLN A 161 8.72 -4.06 -13.96
N HIS A 162 8.25 -2.88 -14.37
CA HIS A 162 8.93 -2.03 -15.35
C HIS A 162 10.12 -1.26 -14.76
N ASP A 163 10.28 -1.23 -13.44
CA ASP A 163 11.44 -0.65 -12.76
C ASP A 163 12.36 -1.76 -12.26
N PRO A 164 13.62 -1.82 -12.74
CA PRO A 164 14.56 -2.88 -12.37
C PRO A 164 14.80 -3.03 -10.87
N ARG A 165 14.62 -1.96 -10.07
CA ARG A 165 14.80 -1.99 -8.62
C ARG A 165 13.70 -2.78 -7.91
N TRP A 166 12.48 -2.69 -8.44
CA TRP A 166 11.28 -3.26 -7.82
C TRP A 166 10.87 -4.59 -8.45
N LYS A 167 11.26 -4.82 -9.71
CA LYS A 167 11.00 -6.07 -10.44
C LYS A 167 11.31 -7.36 -9.65
N PRO A 168 12.41 -7.48 -8.86
CA PRO A 168 12.71 -8.71 -8.12
C PRO A 168 11.61 -9.16 -7.15
N LEU A 169 10.78 -8.25 -6.64
CA LEU A 169 9.67 -8.60 -5.76
C LEU A 169 8.65 -9.54 -6.43
N ASP A 170 8.57 -9.56 -7.76
CA ASP A 170 7.63 -10.42 -8.48
C ASP A 170 7.85 -11.91 -8.22
N ASP A 171 9.07 -12.31 -7.90
CA ASP A 171 9.44 -13.69 -7.57
C ASP A 171 8.85 -14.16 -6.23
N LEU A 172 8.31 -13.24 -5.42
CA LEU A 172 7.83 -13.50 -4.06
C LEU A 172 6.33 -13.77 -3.99
N TRP A 173 5.55 -13.51 -5.04
CA TRP A 173 4.10 -13.56 -4.98
C TRP A 173 3.55 -14.90 -5.47
N ASP A 174 2.73 -15.53 -4.63
CA ASP A 174 1.88 -16.65 -5.07
C ASP A 174 0.62 -16.14 -5.78
N GLU A 175 0.22 -14.90 -5.48
CA GLU A 175 -0.83 -14.17 -6.19
C GLU A 175 -0.60 -12.65 -6.17
N ARG A 176 -0.95 -11.96 -7.24
CA ARG A 176 -0.78 -10.51 -7.42
C ARG A 176 -2.14 -9.81 -7.48
N TRP A 177 -2.41 -8.92 -6.55
CA TRP A 177 -3.63 -8.11 -6.52
C TRP A 177 -3.30 -6.65 -6.81
N PHE A 178 -4.09 -6.02 -7.67
CA PHE A 178 -3.95 -4.60 -7.95
C PHE A 178 -5.23 -3.84 -7.58
N VAL A 179 -5.11 -2.90 -6.65
CA VAL A 179 -6.22 -2.05 -6.20
C VAL A 179 -6.31 -0.81 -7.08
N LYS A 180 -7.36 -0.77 -7.90
CA LYS A 180 -7.63 0.27 -8.87
C LYS A 180 -8.70 1.22 -8.35
N CYS A 181 -8.41 2.52 -8.30
CA CYS A 181 -9.45 3.49 -8.02
C CYS A 181 -10.14 3.91 -9.32
N VAL A 182 -11.44 3.61 -9.42
CA VAL A 182 -12.25 3.94 -10.60
C VAL A 182 -12.49 5.44 -10.75
N ASP A 183 -12.59 6.18 -9.63
CA ASP A 183 -12.70 7.64 -9.62
C ASP A 183 -11.37 8.27 -9.18
N ARG A 184 -10.56 8.67 -10.17
CA ARG A 184 -9.30 9.39 -9.98
C ARG A 184 -9.46 10.69 -9.20
N ALA A 185 -10.58 11.40 -9.36
CA ALA A 185 -10.84 12.61 -8.60
C ALA A 185 -11.14 12.29 -7.13
N ALA A 186 -11.85 11.20 -6.85
CA ALA A 186 -12.02 10.71 -5.47
C ALA A 186 -10.69 10.28 -4.86
N GLN A 187 -9.85 9.55 -5.60
CA GLN A 187 -8.51 9.16 -5.15
C GLN A 187 -7.66 10.38 -4.78
N ARG A 188 -7.66 11.41 -5.63
CA ARG A 188 -6.99 12.68 -5.36
C ARG A 188 -7.56 13.38 -4.13
N ARG A 189 -8.90 13.43 -3.97
CA ARG A 189 -9.55 14.01 -2.78
C ARG A 189 -9.13 13.28 -1.50
N ARG A 190 -9.03 11.94 -1.51
CA ARG A 190 -8.51 11.16 -0.37
C ARG A 190 -7.10 11.57 0.01
N LEU A 191 -6.23 11.81 -0.98
CA LEU A 191 -4.86 12.26 -0.75
C LEU A 191 -4.81 13.66 -0.13
N ILE A 192 -5.67 14.57 -0.60
CA ILE A 192 -5.78 15.94 -0.04
C ILE A 192 -6.21 15.88 1.42
N VAL A 193 -7.28 15.16 1.72
CA VAL A 193 -7.77 14.96 3.10
C VAL A 193 -6.67 14.39 3.98
N ARG A 194 -5.96 13.36 3.50
CA ARG A 194 -4.84 12.75 4.22
C ARG A 194 -3.67 13.72 4.46
N HIS A 195 -3.36 14.59 3.49
CA HIS A 195 -2.33 15.62 3.71
C HIS A 195 -2.76 16.64 4.76
N LEU A 196 -4.05 16.98 4.80
CA LEU A 196 -4.63 17.92 5.77
C LEU A 196 -4.52 17.41 7.22
N GLU A 197 -4.60 16.10 7.45
CA GLU A 197 -4.43 15.48 8.78
C GLU A 197 -3.08 15.81 9.45
N THR A 198 -2.05 16.06 8.64
CA THR A 198 -0.70 16.38 9.13
C THR A 198 -0.21 17.74 8.62
N TRP A 199 -1.13 18.62 8.22
CA TRP A 199 -0.78 19.93 7.65
C TRP A 199 -0.21 20.85 8.73
N ASN A 200 0.86 21.57 8.38
CA ASN A 200 1.56 22.44 9.30
C ASN A 200 2.15 23.66 8.56
N ASP A 201 2.67 24.61 9.32
CA ASP A 201 3.21 25.87 8.76
C ASP A 201 4.37 25.65 7.79
N GLU A 202 5.19 24.61 8.00
CA GLU A 202 6.28 24.27 7.09
C GLU A 202 5.75 23.86 5.71
N LYS A 203 4.74 22.97 5.68
CA LYS A 203 4.06 22.58 4.44
C LYS A 203 3.35 23.77 3.81
N ALA A 204 2.70 24.60 4.63
CA ALA A 204 1.96 25.76 4.14
C ALA A 204 2.86 26.79 3.44
N LYS A 205 4.04 27.08 4.01
CA LYS A 205 5.04 27.97 3.39
C LYS A 205 5.55 27.47 2.04
N ARG A 206 5.59 26.14 1.86
CA ARG A 206 6.12 25.52 0.65
C ARG A 206 5.08 25.32 -0.45
N TRP A 207 3.86 24.93 -0.08
CA TRP A 207 2.85 24.47 -1.03
C TRP A 207 1.61 25.37 -1.11
N GLY A 208 1.44 26.30 -0.17
CA GLY A 208 0.24 27.12 -0.03
C GLY A 208 -0.58 26.73 1.20
N VAL A 209 -1.55 27.56 1.59
CA VAL A 209 -2.36 27.34 2.79
C VAL A 209 -3.50 26.35 2.55
N GLY A 210 -3.84 25.58 3.59
CA GLY A 210 -5.04 24.75 3.62
C GLY A 210 -5.17 23.76 2.45
N GLU A 211 -6.41 23.59 1.98
CA GLU A 211 -6.78 22.60 0.98
C GLU A 211 -6.09 22.82 -0.37
N GLU A 212 -5.94 24.07 -0.82
CA GLU A 212 -5.25 24.39 -2.07
C GLU A 212 -3.77 23.98 -2.03
N GLY A 213 -3.10 24.21 -0.90
CA GLY A 213 -1.72 23.78 -0.71
C GLY A 213 -1.58 22.26 -0.63
N ALA A 214 -2.50 21.60 0.07
CA ALA A 214 -2.54 20.13 0.14
C ALA A 214 -2.79 19.51 -1.24
N ALA A 215 -3.65 20.13 -2.05
CA ALA A 215 -3.90 19.77 -3.43
C ALA A 215 -2.65 19.93 -4.30
N ALA A 216 -1.97 21.07 -4.23
CA ALA A 216 -0.71 21.30 -4.95
C ALA A 216 0.37 20.27 -4.56
N ARG A 217 0.48 19.92 -3.26
CA ARG A 217 1.41 18.89 -2.78
C ARG A 217 1.05 17.49 -3.28
N ALA A 218 -0.23 17.14 -3.32
CA ALA A 218 -0.69 15.86 -3.83
C ALA A 218 -0.36 15.73 -5.34
N ASP A 219 -0.63 16.78 -6.11
CA ASP A 219 -0.40 16.80 -7.56
C ASP A 219 1.08 16.68 -7.91
N ALA A 220 1.94 17.39 -7.19
CA ALA A 220 3.37 17.43 -7.47
C ALA A 220 4.12 16.13 -7.15
N ASN A 221 3.48 15.15 -6.50
CA ASN A 221 4.15 13.91 -6.12
C ASN A 221 3.23 12.69 -6.10
N ASP A 222 2.18 12.69 -5.29
CA ASP A 222 1.30 11.52 -5.14
C ASP A 222 0.61 11.16 -6.46
N VAL A 223 0.10 12.15 -7.21
CA VAL A 223 -0.54 11.92 -8.52
C VAL A 223 0.47 11.42 -9.56
N LEU A 224 1.69 11.97 -9.58
CA LEU A 224 2.74 11.46 -10.46
C LEU A 224 3.10 10.01 -10.16
N ASN A 225 3.16 9.66 -8.87
CA ASN A 225 3.41 8.27 -8.46
C ASN A 225 2.22 7.38 -8.80
N MET A 226 0.98 7.86 -8.67
CA MET A 226 -0.21 7.12 -9.12
C MET A 226 -0.13 6.77 -10.61
N ASP A 227 0.26 7.71 -11.46
CA ASP A 227 0.39 7.49 -12.90
C ASP A 227 1.48 6.47 -13.23
N LEU A 228 2.62 6.57 -12.55
CA LEU A 228 3.70 5.60 -12.67
C LEU A 228 3.26 4.19 -12.25
N ILE A 229 2.47 4.07 -11.19
CA ILE A 229 2.03 2.77 -10.66
C ILE A 229 0.92 2.15 -11.51
N ALA A 230 0.08 2.96 -12.14
CA ALA A 230 -1.11 2.51 -12.87
C ALA A 230 -0.79 1.44 -13.95
N VAL A 231 0.36 1.54 -14.62
CA VAL A 231 0.76 0.54 -15.62
C VAL A 231 1.02 -0.85 -15.02
N SER A 232 1.18 -0.95 -13.70
CA SER A 232 1.39 -2.22 -13.01
C SER A 232 0.11 -3.06 -12.92
N GLU A 233 -1.06 -2.50 -13.24
CA GLU A 233 -2.34 -3.22 -13.33
C GLU A 233 -2.23 -4.43 -14.26
N GLN A 234 -1.44 -4.34 -15.34
CA GLN A 234 -1.26 -5.40 -16.33
C GLN A 234 -0.58 -6.67 -15.78
N PHE A 235 0.08 -6.57 -14.62
CA PHE A 235 0.76 -7.69 -13.97
C PHE A 235 -0.08 -8.37 -12.89
N ALA A 236 -1.32 -7.89 -12.67
CA ALA A 236 -2.18 -8.43 -11.64
C ALA A 236 -2.85 -9.75 -12.07
N ASP A 237 -2.92 -10.70 -11.14
CA ASP A 237 -3.79 -11.88 -11.27
C ASP A 237 -5.26 -11.52 -10.96
N GLU A 238 -5.46 -10.49 -10.12
CA GLU A 238 -6.78 -9.94 -9.78
C GLU A 238 -6.73 -8.40 -9.73
N VAL A 239 -7.60 -7.74 -10.49
CA VAL A 239 -7.81 -6.28 -10.41
C VAL A 239 -9.04 -6.02 -9.55
N ILE A 240 -8.88 -5.17 -8.53
CA ILE A 240 -9.91 -4.89 -7.54
C ILE A 240 -10.25 -3.41 -7.59
N ASP A 241 -11.50 -3.12 -7.94
CA ASP A 241 -12.00 -1.75 -7.91
C ASP A 241 -12.19 -1.30 -6.45
N SER A 242 -11.56 -0.18 -6.10
CA SER A 242 -11.77 0.50 -4.83
C SER A 242 -12.96 1.47 -4.96
N PHE A 243 -13.87 1.39 -4.01
CA PHE A 243 -15.04 2.28 -3.89
C PHE A 243 -14.75 3.46 -2.97
#